data_AF-A0A7V0XVD7-F1
#
_entry.id   AF-A0A7V0XVD7-F1
#
_cell.length_a   1.000
_cell.length_b   1.000
_cell.length_c   1.000
_cell.angle_alpha   90.00
_cell.angle_beta   90.00
_cell.angle_gamma   90.00
#
_symmetry.space_group_name_H-M   'P 1'
#
loop_
_entity.id
_entity.type
_entity.pdbx_description
1 polymer ?
#
loop_
_entity_poly.entity_id
_entity_poly.type
_entity_poly.pdbx_seq_one_letter_code
_entity_poly.pdbx_strand_id
1 'polypeptide(L)'
;AGQPSAAQLREVAEAGFEVVVNLGLLDPRYCLPDEAGLVPALGLEYHHIPVDFQAPQLEDLQRFFGVMDAIRGKEMFVHCAANKRVSSFVSLYGQARLGWSLTQAKALIARVWQPNDVWAQFIESSRKASGAKRNN
;
A
#
# COMPACT_ATOMS: atom_id res chain seq x y z
N ALA A 1 -0.46 -6.33 3.51
CA ALA A 1 -1.21 -7.58 3.70
C ALA A 1 -2.33 -7.73 2.66
N GLY A 2 -3.01 -8.89 2.65
CA GLY A 2 -4.30 -9.07 1.97
C GLY A 2 -5.46 -8.49 2.80
N GLN A 3 -6.70 -8.71 2.35
CA GLN A 3 -7.88 -8.12 2.98
C GLN A 3 -8.07 -8.72 4.38
N PRO A 4 -8.03 -7.91 5.45
CA PRO A 4 -8.23 -8.41 6.80
C PRO A 4 -9.71 -8.70 7.06
N SER A 5 -9.96 -9.68 7.93
CA SER A 5 -11.25 -9.84 8.57
C SER A 5 -11.43 -8.82 9.70
N ALA A 6 -12.67 -8.65 10.18
CA ALA A 6 -12.94 -7.80 11.34
C ALA A 6 -12.23 -8.29 12.62
N ALA A 7 -11.98 -9.60 12.76
CA ALA A 7 -11.21 -10.13 13.87
C ALA A 7 -9.73 -9.75 13.75
N GLN A 8 -9.16 -9.86 12.54
CA GLN A 8 -7.77 -9.47 12.28
C GLN A 8 -7.54 -7.97 12.47
N LEU A 9 -8.52 -7.11 12.15
CA LEU A 9 -8.41 -5.68 12.45
C LEU A 9 -8.38 -5.40 13.97
N ARG A 10 -9.05 -6.21 14.79
CA ARG A 10 -8.93 -6.12 16.25
C ARG A 10 -7.55 -6.55 16.71
N GLU A 11 -7.03 -7.66 16.19
CA GLU A 11 -5.66 -8.10 16.48
C GLU A 11 -4.62 -7.05 16.08
N VAL A 12 -4.82 -6.35 14.95
CA VAL A 12 -3.99 -5.22 14.52
C VAL A 12 -4.03 -4.09 15.55
N ALA A 13 -5.22 -3.71 16.03
CA ALA A 13 -5.34 -2.69 17.09
C ALA A 13 -4.66 -3.12 18.40
N GLU A 14 -4.90 -4.36 18.84
CA GLU A 14 -4.33 -4.92 20.08
C GLU A 14 -2.80 -5.08 20.01
N ALA A 15 -2.26 -5.29 18.81
CA ALA A 15 -0.82 -5.36 18.56
C ALA A 15 -0.12 -3.98 18.57
N GLY A 16 -0.86 -2.89 18.79
CA GLY A 16 -0.31 -1.54 18.91
C GLY A 16 -0.10 -0.81 17.58
N PHE A 17 -0.71 -1.29 16.48
CA PHE A 17 -0.77 -0.49 15.27
C PHE A 17 -1.65 0.75 15.50
N GLU A 18 -1.32 1.82 14.81
CA GLU A 18 -1.99 3.12 14.95
C GLU A 18 -2.79 3.50 13.70
N VAL A 19 -2.35 3.03 12.53
CA VAL A 19 -2.90 3.44 11.23
C VAL A 19 -3.17 2.24 10.33
N VAL A 20 -4.32 2.24 9.66
CA VAL A 20 -4.64 1.31 8.57
C VAL A 20 -4.71 2.06 7.25
N VAL A 21 -3.97 1.58 6.25
CA VAL A 21 -3.99 2.12 4.88
C VAL A 21 -4.53 1.04 3.93
N ASN A 22 -5.74 1.25 3.41
CA ASN A 22 -6.38 0.33 2.48
C ASN A 22 -6.17 0.78 1.03
N LEU A 23 -5.54 -0.06 0.20
CA LEU A 23 -5.35 0.15 -1.24
C LEU A 23 -6.37 -0.62 -2.11
N GLY A 24 -7.30 -1.34 -1.48
CA GLY A 24 -8.36 -2.11 -2.09
C GLY A 24 -9.41 -1.22 -2.75
N LEU A 25 -10.11 -1.75 -3.77
CA LEU A 25 -11.40 -1.18 -4.15
C LEU A 25 -12.44 -1.70 -3.14
N LEU A 26 -13.51 -0.93 -2.91
CA LEU A 26 -14.64 -1.38 -2.10
C LEU A 26 -15.49 -2.32 -2.96
N ASP A 27 -15.06 -3.57 -3.02
CA ASP A 27 -15.70 -4.64 -3.79
C ASP A 27 -16.31 -5.66 -2.82
N PRO A 28 -17.64 -5.82 -2.79
CA PRO A 28 -18.35 -6.70 -1.85
C PRO A 28 -17.90 -8.16 -1.89
N ARG A 29 -17.22 -8.59 -2.96
CA ARG A 29 -16.69 -9.96 -3.08
C ARG A 29 -15.59 -10.26 -2.07
N TYR A 30 -14.93 -9.23 -1.55
CA TYR A 30 -13.86 -9.41 -0.58
C TYR A 30 -13.84 -8.38 0.55
N CYS A 31 -14.32 -7.15 0.34
CA CYS A 31 -14.24 -6.11 1.37
C CYS A 31 -15.21 -6.36 2.52
N LEU A 32 -14.89 -5.83 3.70
CA LEU A 32 -15.83 -5.78 4.80
C LEU A 32 -17.01 -4.85 4.45
N PRO A 33 -18.21 -5.08 5.01
CA PRO A 33 -19.36 -4.21 4.76
C PRO A 33 -19.14 -2.75 5.15
N ASP A 34 -18.41 -2.52 6.25
CA ASP A 34 -18.09 -1.18 6.75
C ASP A 34 -16.69 -1.15 7.40
N GLU A 35 -15.65 -1.25 6.58
CA GLU A 35 -14.27 -1.10 7.07
C GLU A 35 -13.99 0.32 7.56
N ALA A 36 -14.55 1.33 6.88
CA ALA A 36 -14.35 2.74 7.18
C ALA A 36 -14.94 3.16 8.53
N GLY A 37 -16.02 2.51 8.98
CA GLY A 37 -16.55 2.66 10.34
C GLY A 37 -15.85 1.77 11.36
N LEU A 38 -15.50 0.52 11.00
CA LEU A 38 -14.87 -0.42 11.92
C LEU A 38 -13.48 0.04 12.37
N VAL A 39 -12.61 0.49 11.46
CA VAL A 39 -11.23 0.85 11.80
C VAL A 39 -11.17 1.97 12.85
N PRO A 40 -11.86 3.12 12.68
CA PRO A 40 -11.92 4.15 13.70
C PRO A 40 -12.57 3.69 15.01
N ALA A 41 -13.58 2.81 14.95
CA ALA A 41 -14.20 2.24 16.16
C ALA A 41 -13.23 1.39 17.00
N LEU A 42 -12.14 0.90 16.40
CA LEU A 42 -11.04 0.21 17.07
C LEU A 42 -9.92 1.16 17.53
N GLY A 43 -10.10 2.48 17.39
CA GLY A 43 -9.12 3.49 17.77
C GLY A 43 -8.00 3.71 16.76
N LEU A 44 -8.16 3.19 15.54
CA LEU A 44 -7.16 3.28 14.47
C LEU A 44 -7.48 4.42 13.51
N GLU A 45 -6.45 5.12 13.04
CA GLU A 45 -6.56 6.07 11.93
C GLU A 45 -6.77 5.30 10.61
N TYR A 46 -7.71 5.73 9.76
CA TYR A 46 -8.02 5.06 8.51
C TYR A 46 -7.73 5.92 7.29
N HIS A 47 -6.93 5.40 6.36
CA HIS A 47 -6.68 5.99 5.05
C HIS A 47 -7.09 5.02 3.94
N HIS A 48 -8.01 5.44 3.08
CA HIS A 48 -8.42 4.66 1.92
C HIS A 48 -7.94 5.31 0.63
N ILE A 49 -7.16 4.56 -0.16
CA ILE A 49 -6.63 4.97 -1.45
C ILE A 49 -7.03 3.89 -2.48
N PRO A 50 -8.21 4.00 -3.10
CA PRO A 50 -8.72 2.95 -3.99
C PRO A 50 -7.88 2.84 -5.26
N VAL A 51 -7.01 1.83 -5.34
CA VAL A 51 -6.19 1.57 -6.53
C VAL A 51 -6.88 0.53 -7.40
N ASP A 52 -7.24 0.94 -8.63
CA ASP A 52 -7.70 -0.01 -9.66
C ASP A 52 -6.55 -0.95 -10.04
N PHE A 53 -6.82 -2.25 -9.92
CA PHE A 53 -5.84 -3.27 -10.25
C PHE A 53 -5.58 -3.38 -11.76
N GLN A 54 -6.57 -3.07 -12.58
CA GLN A 54 -6.45 -3.16 -14.04
C GLN A 54 -5.79 -1.92 -14.66
N ALA A 55 -5.84 -0.79 -13.97
CA ALA A 55 -5.33 0.49 -14.47
C ALA A 55 -4.66 1.31 -13.35
N PRO A 56 -3.53 0.86 -12.77
CA PRO A 56 -2.86 1.58 -11.69
C PRO A 56 -2.34 2.95 -12.19
N GLN A 57 -2.61 4.01 -11.42
CA GLN A 57 -2.25 5.38 -11.77
C GLN A 57 -1.11 5.94 -10.92
N LEU A 58 -0.31 6.84 -11.53
CA LEU A 58 0.77 7.54 -10.82
C LEU A 58 0.21 8.45 -9.72
N GLU A 59 -0.97 9.01 -9.92
CA GLU A 59 -1.67 9.86 -8.95
C GLU A 59 -1.97 9.11 -7.65
N ASP A 60 -2.45 7.86 -7.74
CA ASP A 60 -2.69 7.02 -6.58
C ASP A 60 -1.40 6.70 -5.82
N LEU A 61 -0.30 6.48 -6.56
CA LEU A 61 1.01 6.28 -5.96
C LEU A 61 1.51 7.54 -5.24
N GLN A 62 1.28 8.72 -5.82
CA GLN A 62 1.64 9.99 -5.19
C GLN A 62 0.81 10.26 -3.93
N ARG A 63 -0.50 9.96 -3.96
CA ARG A 63 -1.35 10.01 -2.76
C ARG A 63 -0.85 9.06 -1.68
N PHE A 64 -0.49 7.83 -2.06
CA PHE A 64 0.12 6.87 -1.16
C PHE A 64 1.41 7.38 -0.55
N PHE A 65 2.32 7.97 -1.34
CA PHE A 65 3.54 8.58 -0.81
C PHE A 65 3.23 9.70 0.19
N GLY A 66 2.27 10.57 -0.13
CA GLY A 66 1.84 11.65 0.76
C GLY A 66 1.32 11.13 2.10
N VAL A 67 0.44 10.12 2.08
CA VAL A 67 -0.07 9.49 3.32
C VAL A 67 1.07 8.86 4.11
N MET A 68 1.91 8.05 3.47
CA MET A 68 3.04 7.36 4.13
C MET A 68 4.08 8.33 4.70
N ASP A 69 4.33 9.46 4.03
CA ASP A 69 5.22 10.52 4.52
C ASP A 69 4.59 11.25 5.73
N ALA A 70 3.28 11.49 5.72
CA ALA A 70 2.56 12.17 6.80
C ALA A 70 2.43 11.34 8.09
N ILE A 71 2.28 10.02 7.97
CA ILE A 71 2.17 9.09 9.11
C ILE A 71 3.51 8.48 9.53
N ARG A 72 4.64 9.03 9.04
CA ARG A 72 5.97 8.54 9.34
C ARG A 72 6.22 8.48 10.85
N GLY A 73 6.71 7.34 11.33
CA GLY A 73 6.98 7.11 12.75
C GLY A 73 5.83 6.45 13.51
N LYS A 74 4.66 6.27 12.88
CA LYS A 74 3.57 5.45 13.42
C LYS A 74 3.68 4.00 12.97
N GLU A 75 3.21 3.08 13.82
CA GLU A 75 3.04 1.67 13.43
C GLU A 75 1.83 1.54 12.50
N MET A 76 2.06 1.07 11.26
CA MET A 76 1.07 1.13 10.19
C MET A 76 0.80 -0.22 9.52
N PHE A 77 -0.47 -0.51 9.30
CA PHE A 77 -0.95 -1.71 8.62
C PHE A 77 -1.47 -1.35 7.22
N VAL A 78 -0.65 -1.61 6.19
CA VAL A 78 -1.05 -1.38 4.79
C VAL A 78 -1.59 -2.67 4.17
N HIS A 79 -2.80 -2.64 3.62
CA HIS A 79 -3.42 -3.80 2.97
C HIS A 79 -4.12 -3.48 1.65
N CYS A 80 -4.49 -4.54 0.92
CA CYS A 80 -5.41 -4.50 -0.22
C CYS A 80 -6.08 -5.88 -0.32
N ALA A 81 -6.72 -6.26 -1.43
CA ALA A 81 -7.33 -7.59 -1.53
C ALA A 81 -6.33 -8.77 -1.33
N ALA A 82 -5.19 -8.73 -2.01
CA ALA A 82 -4.28 -9.88 -2.13
C ALA A 82 -2.79 -9.52 -1.97
N ASN A 83 -2.48 -8.42 -1.29
CA ASN A 83 -1.12 -7.89 -1.07
C ASN A 83 -0.31 -7.50 -2.33
N LYS A 84 -0.85 -7.70 -3.55
CA LYS A 84 -0.18 -7.35 -4.82
C LYS A 84 0.08 -5.84 -4.93
N ARG A 85 -0.97 -5.01 -4.83
CA ARG A 85 -0.88 -3.53 -4.83
C ARG A 85 0.08 -3.02 -3.77
N VAL A 86 -0.05 -3.55 -2.55
CA VAL A 86 0.77 -3.15 -1.39
C VAL A 86 2.25 -3.43 -1.65
N SER A 87 2.61 -4.66 -2.02
CA SER A 87 4.01 -5.00 -2.28
C SER A 87 4.62 -4.13 -3.37
N SER A 88 3.87 -3.83 -4.45
CA SER A 88 4.29 -2.92 -5.51
C SER A 88 4.47 -1.49 -5.00
N PHE A 89 3.49 -0.92 -4.30
CA PHE A 89 3.53 0.47 -3.83
C PHE A 89 4.60 0.68 -2.75
N VAL A 90 4.72 -0.24 -1.79
CA VAL A 90 5.77 -0.22 -0.75
C VAL A 90 7.16 -0.34 -1.36
N SER A 91 7.34 -1.18 -2.39
CA SER A 91 8.64 -1.29 -3.08
C SER A 91 9.06 0.01 -3.77
N LEU A 92 8.10 0.78 -4.29
CA LEU A 92 8.33 2.07 -4.93
C LEU A 92 8.62 3.14 -3.86
N TYR A 93 7.85 3.16 -2.77
CA TYR A 93 8.07 4.06 -1.64
C TYR A 93 9.44 3.83 -0.99
N GLY A 94 9.81 2.57 -0.75
CA GLY A 94 11.09 2.20 -0.16
C GLY A 94 12.29 2.71 -0.96
N GLN A 95 12.23 2.66 -2.29
CA GLN A 95 13.27 3.25 -3.15
C GLN A 95 13.25 4.78 -3.13
N ALA A 96 12.06 5.37 -3.20
CA ALA A 96 11.90 6.81 -3.33
C ALA A 96 12.16 7.59 -2.01
N ARG A 97 12.00 6.94 -0.85
CA ARG A 97 12.03 7.61 0.47
C ARG A 97 12.94 6.94 1.49
N LEU A 98 13.13 5.62 1.41
CA LEU A 98 13.87 4.84 2.42
C LEU A 98 15.25 4.37 1.93
N GLY A 99 15.66 4.78 0.72
CA GLY A 99 16.96 4.44 0.16
C GLY A 99 17.13 2.96 -0.21
N TRP A 100 16.04 2.21 -0.38
CA TRP A 100 16.13 0.80 -0.78
C TRP A 100 16.78 0.66 -2.15
N SER A 101 17.59 -0.38 -2.30
CA SER A 101 18.12 -0.80 -3.60
C SER A 101 17.02 -1.37 -4.50
N LEU A 102 17.29 -1.37 -5.81
CA LEU A 102 16.47 -2.04 -6.83
C LEU A 102 16.26 -3.53 -6.47
N THR A 103 17.29 -4.20 -5.94
CA THR A 103 17.24 -5.61 -5.53
C THR A 103 16.27 -5.84 -4.38
N GLN A 104 16.36 -5.04 -3.30
CA GLN A 104 15.44 -5.14 -2.15
C GLN A 104 13.99 -4.91 -2.59
N ALA A 105 13.75 -3.89 -3.41
CA ALA A 105 12.42 -3.58 -3.93
C ALA A 105 11.85 -4.72 -4.79
N LYS A 106 12.65 -5.29 -5.69
CA LYS A 106 12.24 -6.45 -6.50
C LYS A 106 11.95 -7.68 -5.65
N ALA A 107 12.80 -7.95 -4.64
CA ALA A 107 12.63 -9.07 -3.73
C ALA A 107 11.31 -8.99 -2.95
N LEU A 108 10.91 -7.81 -2.48
CA LEU A 108 9.63 -7.63 -1.79
C LEU A 108 8.44 -8.04 -2.66
N ILE A 109 8.42 -7.59 -3.93
CA ILE A 109 7.34 -7.94 -4.86
C ILE A 109 7.36 -9.45 -5.13
N ALA A 110 8.53 -10.01 -5.45
CA ALA A 110 8.68 -11.41 -5.84
C ALA A 110 8.27 -12.40 -4.74
N ARG A 111 8.34 -12.00 -3.46
CA ARG A 111 7.82 -12.80 -2.33
C ARG A 111 6.30 -12.95 -2.34
N VAL A 112 5.60 -12.04 -3.00
CA VAL A 112 4.13 -12.00 -3.02
C VAL A 112 3.60 -12.52 -4.35
N TRP A 113 4.19 -12.07 -5.47
CA TRP A 113 3.71 -12.41 -6.81
C TRP A 113 4.70 -12.02 -7.91
N GLN A 114 4.44 -12.52 -9.11
CA GLN A 114 5.05 -12.05 -10.35
C GLN A 114 4.13 -11.01 -11.01
N PRO A 115 4.55 -9.73 -11.18
CA PRO A 115 3.76 -8.73 -11.87
C PRO A 115 3.38 -9.15 -13.28
N ASN A 116 2.14 -8.89 -13.68
CA ASN A 116 1.73 -8.97 -15.08
C ASN A 116 2.26 -7.74 -15.85
N ASP A 117 2.05 -7.70 -17.16
CA ASP A 117 2.59 -6.65 -18.03
C ASP A 117 2.19 -5.24 -17.59
N VAL A 118 0.92 -5.05 -17.23
CA VAL A 118 0.38 -3.77 -16.73
C VAL A 118 1.17 -3.29 -15.51
N TRP A 119 1.33 -4.15 -14.51
CA TRP A 119 2.02 -3.78 -13.27
C TRP A 119 3.53 -3.69 -13.44
N ALA A 120 4.14 -4.54 -14.27
CA ALA A 120 5.56 -4.45 -14.60
C ALA A 120 5.89 -3.09 -15.25
N GLN A 121 5.10 -2.68 -16.24
CA GLN A 121 5.23 -1.38 -16.91
C GLN A 121 4.99 -0.22 -15.94
N PHE A 122 3.95 -0.30 -15.11
CA PHE A 122 3.64 0.71 -14.10
C PHE A 122 4.79 0.89 -13.09
N ILE A 123 5.32 -0.21 -12.54
CA ILE A 123 6.42 -0.19 -11.58
C ILE A 123 7.68 0.41 -12.20
N GLU A 124 8.02 0.04 -13.44
CA GLU A 124 9.20 0.58 -14.12
C GLU A 124 9.06 2.08 -14.38
N SER A 125 7.92 2.50 -14.93
CA SER A 125 7.66 3.90 -15.28
C SER A 125 7.64 4.79 -14.03
N SER A 126 6.97 4.34 -12.97
CA SER A 126 6.89 5.06 -11.68
C SER A 126 8.26 5.21 -11.02
N ARG A 127 9.13 4.20 -11.15
CA ARG A 127 10.50 4.24 -10.62
C ARG A 127 11.34 5.30 -11.34
N LYS A 128 11.26 5.36 -12.68
CA LYS A 128 11.96 6.38 -13.48
C LYS A 128 11.50 7.79 -13.10
N ALA A 129 10.20 7.99 -12.97
CA ALA A 129 9.61 9.29 -12.57
C ALA A 129 10.06 9.74 -11.16
N SER A 130 10.25 8.79 -10.23
CA SER A 130 10.68 9.08 -8.86
C SER A 130 12.20 9.28 -8.73
N GLY A 131 13.00 8.64 -9.59
CA GLY A 131 14.46 8.76 -9.61
C GLY A 131 14.99 10.03 -10.31
N ALA A 132 14.22 10.62 -11.22
CA ALA A 132 14.62 11.82 -11.98
C ALA A 132 14.78 13.09 -11.12
N LYS A 133 14.31 13.10 -9.87
CA LYS A 133 14.39 14.27 -8.96
C LYS A 133 15.68 14.36 -8.12
N ARG A 134 16.70 13.54 -8.38
CA ARG A 134 17.91 13.45 -7.55
C ARG A 134 19.17 14.17 -8.07
N ASN A 135 19.09 14.87 -9.20
CA ASN A 135 20.20 15.68 -9.72
C ASN A 135 19.79 17.16 -9.81
N ASN A 136 19.95 17.90 -8.73
CA ASN A 136 20.31 19.32 -8.74
C ASN A 136 21.01 19.68 -7.43
#